data_AF-A0A969KZ08-F1
#
_entry.id   AF-A0A969KZ08-F1
#
_cell.length_a   1.000
_cell.length_b   1.000
_cell.length_c   1.000
_cell.angle_alpha   90.00
_cell.angle_beta   90.00
_cell.angle_gamma   90.00
#
_symmetry.space_group_name_H-M   'P 1'
#
loop_
_entity.id
_entity.type
_entity.pdbx_description
1 polymer ?
#
loop_
_entity_poly.entity_id
_entity_poly.type
_entity_poly.pdbx_seq_one_letter_code
_entity_poly.pdbx_strand_id
1 'polypeptide(L)'
;MIFSIVFFCLTACALAPIPAARPPDRLYVFDVSQLHLNHYELCIASTGEPSPCDLDTPPLGKSYQDLLRDYDTLIFLATLQGLVNRDLPQLYLEHDYQRLETPGVDRFWLEKYRETGQPYGWLAETQIVELDSLAEVLATFGDDVAGVILWDSAVPATLNVATTIAGVENLAVVRAGSEIEAEITARLPVQQSLVGLFKPGATSLPDSATPSSGSPKTDAYLWAKEKYLDTGRANPLFLAYFEDGWPATRYSQNIMTRGGVYALERDYVVQQRGFAFDLSPWADEAPNDDPTQPLGADAAALKAIVEAAEVQAGGQLIKVWGFIPWYEKYAAEPGVGSTLHTPIKGEWESTWLFSQHGAYLQGGGGDVFGLAMANVSVHKFGPRPPLRTPPASPSAEDLLKKGYLTPTGQVAPDRTFVLFYMGDYDLVHPAQILLANYASSPWQDEHRGEIPLAWGLNPALVEDIPGIIGYLYASQSEQDSFVAANSGAGYLNPDALSKWGCCAGWVAATISIEHTAMIPRAFCSTATARPCHSFGSMPSHFWPPPAS
;
A
#
# COMPACT_ATOMS: atom_id res chain seq x y z
N MET A 1 28.59 -2.05 40.17
CA MET A 1 27.78 -0.94 39.63
C MET A 1 26.39 -1.48 39.37
N ILE A 2 25.39 -0.99 40.09
CA ILE A 2 23.99 -1.43 40.00
C ILE A 2 23.38 -0.70 38.80
N PHE A 3 23.15 -1.41 37.68
CA PHE A 3 22.36 -0.87 36.58
C PHE A 3 20.90 -0.88 37.02
N SER A 4 20.36 0.31 37.28
CA SER A 4 18.92 0.50 37.50
C SER A 4 18.21 0.38 36.15
N ILE A 5 17.48 -0.71 35.94
CA ILE A 5 16.54 -0.84 34.83
C ILE A 5 15.33 0.03 35.19
N VAL A 6 15.19 1.17 34.52
CA VAL A 6 14.01 2.01 34.62
C VAL A 6 12.90 1.34 33.84
N PHE A 7 11.98 0.67 34.54
CA PHE A 7 10.70 0.27 33.98
C PHE A 7 9.88 1.53 33.67
N PHE A 8 9.75 1.90 32.40
CA PHE A 8 8.67 2.79 32.00
C PHE A 8 7.37 2.00 32.01
N CYS A 9 6.51 2.30 32.98
CA CYS A 9 5.10 1.90 32.94
C CYS A 9 4.44 2.62 31.76
N LEU A 10 4.36 1.94 30.61
CA LEU A 10 3.47 2.31 29.51
C LEU A 10 2.03 2.07 29.98
N THR A 11 1.40 3.06 30.60
CA THR A 11 -0.06 3.10 30.69
C THR A 11 -0.61 3.35 29.30
N ALA A 12 -0.79 2.28 28.55
CA ALA A 12 -1.59 2.30 27.34
C ALA A 12 -3.01 2.72 27.72
N CYS A 13 -3.50 3.82 27.14
CA CYS A 13 -4.94 4.06 27.13
C CYS A 13 -5.54 2.91 26.33
N ALA A 14 -6.25 2.01 27.00
CA ALA A 14 -7.08 1.00 26.35
C ALA A 14 -8.05 1.75 25.42
N LEU A 15 -7.76 1.75 24.13
CA LEU A 15 -8.74 2.12 23.12
C LEU A 15 -9.96 1.23 23.36
N ALA A 16 -11.15 1.81 23.35
CA ALA A 16 -12.38 1.05 23.38
C ALA A 16 -12.31 -0.02 22.28
N PRO A 17 -12.70 -1.28 22.55
CA PRO A 17 -12.72 -2.31 21.52
C PRO A 17 -13.56 -1.79 20.36
N ILE A 18 -12.94 -1.63 19.19
CA ILE A 18 -13.70 -1.36 17.97
C ILE A 18 -14.57 -2.60 17.75
N PRO A 19 -15.90 -2.47 17.73
CA PRO A 19 -16.76 -3.63 17.53
C PRO A 19 -16.37 -4.32 16.23
N ALA A 20 -16.26 -5.65 16.26
CA ALA A 20 -16.04 -6.43 15.05
C ALA A 20 -17.09 -6.03 14.02
N ALA A 21 -16.65 -5.70 12.80
CA ALA A 21 -17.58 -5.44 11.72
C ALA A 21 -18.46 -6.68 11.56
N ARG A 22 -19.79 -6.49 11.59
CA ARG A 22 -20.71 -7.59 11.35
C ARG A 22 -20.48 -8.05 9.90
N PRO A 23 -20.28 -9.36 9.66
CA PRO A 23 -20.19 -9.88 8.30
C PRO A 23 -21.43 -9.46 7.49
N PRO A 24 -21.28 -9.15 6.20
CA PRO A 24 -22.41 -8.79 5.37
C PRO A 24 -23.29 -10.03 5.15
N ASP A 25 -24.60 -9.82 5.00
CA ASP A 25 -25.52 -10.91 4.67
C ASP A 25 -25.21 -11.45 3.25
N ARG A 26 -24.77 -10.56 2.34
CA ARG A 26 -24.36 -10.88 0.96
C ARG A 26 -23.04 -10.19 0.62
N LEU A 27 -22.17 -10.89 -0.09
CA LEU A 27 -21.01 -10.33 -0.76
C LEU A 27 -21.13 -10.63 -2.25
N TYR A 28 -21.13 -9.59 -3.06
CA TYR A 28 -21.14 -9.70 -4.51
C TYR A 28 -19.72 -9.91 -5.00
N VAL A 29 -19.50 -10.93 -5.82
CA VAL A 29 -18.20 -11.24 -6.42
C VAL A 29 -18.30 -10.97 -7.91
N PHE A 30 -17.32 -10.26 -8.46
CA PHE A 30 -17.19 -10.07 -9.89
C PHE A 30 -15.81 -10.52 -10.34
N ASP A 31 -15.77 -11.53 -11.20
CA ASP A 31 -14.55 -12.06 -11.78
C ASP A 31 -14.04 -11.11 -12.87
N VAL A 32 -12.86 -10.55 -12.61
CA VAL A 32 -12.13 -9.65 -13.51
C VAL A 32 -10.80 -10.24 -13.98
N SER A 33 -10.61 -11.55 -13.79
CA SER A 33 -9.36 -12.26 -14.11
C SER A 33 -8.99 -12.30 -15.59
N GLN A 34 -9.92 -11.93 -16.46
CA GLN A 34 -9.71 -11.79 -17.90
C GLN A 34 -9.27 -10.37 -18.32
N LEU A 35 -9.26 -9.41 -17.38
CA LEU A 35 -8.81 -8.04 -17.60
C LEU A 35 -7.31 -7.98 -17.28
N HIS A 36 -6.47 -8.05 -18.32
CA HIS A 36 -5.03 -8.15 -18.14
C HIS A 36 -4.38 -6.78 -18.26
N LEU A 37 -3.40 -6.51 -17.39
CA LEU A 37 -2.66 -5.25 -17.39
C LEU A 37 -1.20 -5.42 -17.77
N ASN A 38 -0.60 -6.58 -17.47
CA ASN A 38 0.79 -6.84 -17.79
C ASN A 38 1.04 -8.32 -18.09
N HIS A 39 2.26 -8.60 -18.56
CA HIS A 39 2.71 -9.94 -18.90
C HIS A 39 3.21 -10.75 -17.70
N TYR A 40 3.49 -10.12 -16.58
CA TYR A 40 4.09 -10.78 -15.42
C TYR A 40 3.11 -11.79 -14.80
N GLU A 41 1.84 -11.41 -14.67
CA GLU A 41 0.76 -12.27 -14.17
C GLU A 41 0.58 -13.54 -15.01
N LEU A 42 0.44 -13.37 -16.33
CA LEU A 42 0.22 -14.47 -17.26
C LEU A 42 1.44 -15.37 -17.40
N CYS A 43 2.65 -14.78 -17.39
CA CYS A 43 3.88 -15.54 -17.49
C CYS A 43 4.08 -16.45 -16.29
N ILE A 44 3.89 -15.92 -15.07
CA ILE A 44 4.08 -16.69 -13.84
C ILE A 44 2.97 -17.73 -13.69
N ALA A 45 1.72 -17.38 -14.02
CA ALA A 45 0.62 -18.33 -13.99
C ALA A 45 0.81 -19.51 -14.95
N SER A 46 1.47 -19.29 -16.10
CA SER A 46 1.69 -20.32 -17.12
C SER A 46 3.02 -21.09 -17.00
N THR A 47 4.06 -20.49 -16.40
CA THR A 47 5.42 -21.08 -16.41
C THR A 47 6.03 -21.30 -15.02
N GLY A 48 5.42 -20.78 -13.95
CA GLY A 48 5.92 -20.91 -12.58
C GLY A 48 7.15 -20.07 -12.25
N GLU A 49 7.75 -19.39 -13.24
CA GLU A 49 8.87 -18.46 -13.07
C GLU A 49 8.66 -17.19 -13.91
N PRO A 50 9.15 -16.02 -13.47
CA PRO A 50 9.05 -14.79 -14.25
C PRO A 50 9.96 -14.75 -15.51
N SER A 51 10.82 -15.75 -15.70
CA SER A 51 12.01 -15.67 -16.58
C SER A 51 11.80 -15.87 -18.10
N PRO A 52 10.82 -16.65 -18.61
CA PRO A 52 10.82 -16.98 -20.04
C PRO A 52 9.98 -16.07 -20.96
N CYS A 53 9.27 -15.04 -20.45
CA CYS A 53 8.30 -14.30 -21.27
C CYS A 53 8.82 -12.99 -21.86
N ASP A 54 8.37 -12.70 -23.08
CA ASP A 54 8.61 -11.43 -23.77
C ASP A 54 7.73 -10.33 -23.15
N LEU A 55 8.28 -9.52 -22.26
CA LEU A 55 7.54 -8.46 -21.56
C LEU A 55 7.14 -7.27 -22.47
N ASP A 56 7.60 -7.25 -23.72
CA ASP A 56 7.39 -6.13 -24.65
C ASP A 56 6.18 -6.33 -25.59
N THR A 57 5.45 -7.44 -25.47
CA THR A 57 4.24 -7.71 -26.25
C THR A 57 2.99 -7.81 -25.37
N PRO A 58 1.78 -7.56 -25.92
CA PRO A 58 0.54 -7.83 -25.18
C PRO A 58 0.31 -9.32 -24.92
N PRO A 59 -0.44 -9.65 -23.85
CA PRO A 59 -0.98 -10.99 -23.58
C PRO A 59 -1.49 -11.71 -24.81
N LEU A 60 -1.33 -13.04 -24.84
CA LEU A 60 -1.84 -13.86 -25.94
C LEU A 60 -3.34 -13.58 -26.18
N GLY A 61 -3.66 -13.07 -27.37
CA GLY A 61 -5.03 -12.76 -27.78
C GLY A 61 -5.52 -11.36 -27.41
N LYS A 62 -4.71 -10.51 -26.77
CA LYS A 62 -5.01 -9.10 -26.51
C LYS A 62 -4.22 -8.19 -27.46
N SER A 63 -4.83 -7.09 -27.86
CA SER A 63 -4.16 -5.94 -28.46
C SER A 63 -3.88 -4.88 -27.40
N TYR A 64 -3.06 -3.88 -27.73
CA TYR A 64 -2.88 -2.72 -26.86
C TYR A 64 -4.18 -1.94 -26.61
N GLN A 65 -5.11 -1.97 -27.57
CA GLN A 65 -6.44 -1.37 -27.38
C GLN A 65 -7.27 -2.15 -26.35
N ASP A 66 -7.16 -3.49 -26.36
CA ASP A 66 -7.80 -4.33 -25.34
C ASP A 66 -7.21 -4.07 -23.95
N LEU A 67 -5.88 -3.92 -23.84
CA LEU A 67 -5.23 -3.56 -22.58
C LEU A 67 -5.67 -2.18 -22.06
N LEU A 68 -5.80 -1.20 -22.95
CA LEU A 68 -6.32 0.11 -22.59
C LEU A 68 -7.77 0.03 -22.08
N ARG A 69 -8.61 -0.78 -22.71
CA ARG A 69 -9.99 -1.03 -22.26
C ARG A 69 -10.03 -1.77 -20.93
N ASP A 70 -9.21 -2.79 -20.75
CA ASP A 70 -9.10 -3.55 -19.49
C ASP A 70 -8.68 -2.61 -18.35
N TYR A 71 -7.68 -1.76 -18.58
CA TYR A 71 -7.25 -0.73 -17.62
C TYR A 71 -8.38 0.24 -17.26
N ASP A 72 -9.08 0.80 -18.24
CA ASP A 72 -10.22 1.69 -17.97
C ASP A 72 -11.30 1.00 -17.14
N THR A 73 -11.58 -0.27 -17.46
CA THR A 73 -12.60 -1.07 -16.78
C THR A 73 -12.20 -1.33 -15.32
N LEU A 74 -10.95 -1.69 -15.07
CA LEU A 74 -10.44 -1.90 -13.72
C LEU A 74 -10.37 -0.62 -12.90
N ILE A 75 -10.00 0.53 -13.48
CA ILE A 75 -10.07 1.83 -12.81
C ILE A 75 -11.50 2.16 -12.37
N PHE A 76 -12.48 1.97 -13.26
CA PHE A 76 -13.88 2.18 -12.90
C PHE A 76 -14.33 1.23 -11.78
N LEU A 77 -14.06 -0.07 -11.91
CA LEU A 77 -14.49 -1.08 -10.95
C LEU A 77 -13.82 -0.92 -9.58
N ALA A 78 -12.52 -0.65 -9.53
CA ALA A 78 -11.80 -0.45 -8.27
C ALA A 78 -12.30 0.80 -7.55
N THR A 79 -12.53 1.90 -8.27
CA THR A 79 -13.08 3.11 -7.64
C THR A 79 -14.53 2.91 -7.20
N LEU A 80 -15.38 2.25 -8.00
CA LEU A 80 -16.73 1.85 -7.59
C LEU A 80 -16.70 0.96 -6.34
N GLN A 81 -15.82 -0.04 -6.31
CA GLN A 81 -15.63 -0.94 -5.17
C GLN A 81 -15.32 -0.15 -3.90
N GLY A 82 -14.39 0.81 -3.97
CA GLY A 82 -14.07 1.68 -2.83
C GLY A 82 -15.26 2.49 -2.32
N LEU A 83 -16.18 2.90 -3.20
CA LEU A 83 -17.40 3.63 -2.84
C LEU A 83 -18.41 2.72 -2.16
N VAL A 84 -18.78 1.60 -2.78
CA VAL A 84 -19.81 0.70 -2.26
C VAL A 84 -19.34 -0.02 -1.01
N ASN A 85 -18.03 -0.21 -0.86
CA ASN A 85 -17.44 -0.84 0.33
C ASN A 85 -17.22 0.15 1.48
N ARG A 86 -17.66 1.42 1.40
CA ARG A 86 -17.32 2.47 2.38
C ARG A 86 -17.51 2.03 3.83
N ASP A 87 -18.71 1.54 4.12
CA ASP A 87 -19.18 1.26 5.48
C ASP A 87 -19.41 -0.24 5.74
N LEU A 88 -19.51 -1.06 4.69
CA LEU A 88 -19.71 -2.50 4.74
C LEU A 88 -19.06 -3.14 3.50
N PRO A 89 -18.43 -4.32 3.58
CA PRO A 89 -17.94 -5.00 2.39
C PRO A 89 -19.12 -5.54 1.55
N GLN A 90 -19.24 -5.08 0.31
CA GLN A 90 -20.34 -5.39 -0.61
C GLN A 90 -19.86 -5.97 -1.94
N LEU A 91 -18.79 -5.42 -2.53
CA LEU A 91 -18.23 -5.85 -3.80
C LEU A 91 -16.81 -6.39 -3.60
N TYR A 92 -16.54 -7.59 -4.12
CA TYR A 92 -15.25 -8.24 -4.17
C TYR A 92 -14.87 -8.48 -5.64
N LEU A 93 -13.66 -8.12 -6.03
CA LEU A 93 -13.15 -8.30 -7.39
C LEU A 93 -12.17 -9.47 -7.38
N GLU A 94 -12.40 -10.47 -8.22
CA GLU A 94 -11.46 -11.58 -8.35
C GLU A 94 -10.58 -11.35 -9.57
N HIS A 95 -9.36 -10.87 -9.34
CA HIS A 95 -8.48 -10.40 -10.40
C HIS A 95 -7.48 -11.45 -10.86
N ASP A 96 -7.05 -12.36 -10.00
CA ASP A 96 -5.94 -13.23 -10.34
C ASP A 96 -6.36 -14.65 -10.72
N TYR A 97 -5.69 -15.16 -11.76
CA TYR A 97 -6.02 -16.45 -12.35
C TYR A 97 -5.49 -17.62 -11.51
N GLN A 98 -6.19 -18.75 -11.54
CA GLN A 98 -5.73 -20.01 -10.95
C GLN A 98 -4.35 -20.40 -11.50
N ARG A 99 -3.36 -20.60 -10.64
CA ARG A 99 -2.00 -21.01 -11.04
C ARG A 99 -1.85 -22.51 -10.94
N LEU A 100 -1.74 -23.21 -12.07
CA LEU A 100 -1.69 -24.68 -12.09
C LEU A 100 -2.88 -25.27 -11.30
N GLU A 101 -2.62 -25.98 -10.20
CA GLU A 101 -3.64 -26.55 -9.31
C GLU A 101 -3.97 -25.64 -8.10
N THR A 102 -3.36 -24.46 -7.96
CA THR A 102 -3.54 -23.58 -6.80
C THR A 102 -4.42 -22.36 -7.12
N PRO A 103 -5.36 -21.96 -6.23
CA PRO A 103 -6.21 -20.79 -6.43
C PRO A 103 -5.41 -19.48 -6.57
N GLY A 104 -5.96 -18.50 -7.27
CA GLY A 104 -5.47 -17.12 -7.18
C GLY A 104 -5.50 -16.60 -5.73
N VAL A 105 -4.67 -15.63 -5.40
CA VAL A 105 -4.61 -14.90 -4.13
C VAL A 105 -5.97 -14.35 -3.71
N ASP A 106 -6.75 -13.77 -4.62
CA ASP A 106 -8.07 -13.23 -4.29
C ASP A 106 -9.02 -14.37 -3.90
N ARG A 107 -9.04 -15.46 -4.68
CA ARG A 107 -9.84 -16.64 -4.37
C ARG A 107 -9.38 -17.32 -3.08
N PHE A 108 -8.07 -17.42 -2.86
CA PHE A 108 -7.46 -17.98 -1.67
C PHE A 108 -7.96 -17.27 -0.41
N TRP A 109 -7.89 -15.92 -0.38
CA TRP A 109 -8.35 -15.18 0.79
C TRP A 109 -9.85 -15.28 1.00
N LEU A 110 -10.64 -15.23 -0.07
CA LEU A 110 -12.08 -15.43 0.02
C LEU A 110 -12.41 -16.82 0.60
N GLU A 111 -11.73 -17.87 0.16
CA GLU A 111 -11.90 -19.22 0.71
C GLU A 111 -11.50 -19.30 2.18
N LYS A 112 -10.35 -18.73 2.58
CA LYS A 112 -9.92 -18.67 3.99
C LYS A 112 -10.94 -17.98 4.86
N TYR A 113 -11.50 -16.86 4.41
CA TYR A 113 -12.54 -16.16 5.15
C TYR A 113 -13.85 -16.93 5.26
N ARG A 114 -14.05 -17.99 4.47
CA ARG A 114 -15.25 -18.84 4.52
C ARG A 114 -15.05 -20.15 5.29
N GLU A 115 -13.85 -20.42 5.79
CA GLU A 115 -13.58 -21.62 6.59
C GLU A 115 -14.33 -21.58 7.94
N THR A 116 -15.40 -22.38 8.07
CA THR A 116 -16.24 -22.43 9.27
C THR A 116 -15.42 -22.81 10.51
N GLY A 117 -15.63 -22.06 11.61
CA GLY A 117 -15.03 -22.35 12.91
C GLY A 117 -13.61 -21.80 13.09
N GLN A 118 -13.02 -21.18 12.06
CA GLN A 118 -11.73 -20.51 12.16
C GLN A 118 -11.88 -19.07 12.67
N PRO A 119 -10.91 -18.53 13.43
CA PRO A 119 -10.97 -17.15 13.93
C PRO A 119 -10.92 -16.10 12.81
N TYR A 120 -10.41 -16.48 11.63
CA TYR A 120 -10.40 -15.68 10.41
C TYR A 120 -11.58 -16.02 9.47
N GLY A 121 -12.42 -17.01 9.79
CA GLY A 121 -13.53 -17.48 8.96
C GLY A 121 -14.81 -16.62 9.03
N TRP A 122 -14.67 -15.30 8.93
CA TRP A 122 -15.75 -14.34 9.21
C TRP A 122 -16.83 -14.25 8.13
N LEU A 123 -16.59 -14.75 6.92
CA LEU A 123 -17.53 -14.82 5.81
C LEU A 123 -18.19 -16.21 5.66
N ALA A 124 -18.01 -17.13 6.62
CA ALA A 124 -18.53 -18.50 6.53
C ALA A 124 -20.04 -18.56 6.25
N GLU A 125 -20.82 -17.66 6.84
CA GLU A 125 -22.28 -17.58 6.68
C GLU A 125 -22.74 -16.52 5.66
N THR A 126 -21.80 -15.80 5.04
CA THR A 126 -22.12 -14.79 4.04
C THR A 126 -22.53 -15.46 2.72
N GLN A 127 -23.66 -15.04 2.16
CA GLN A 127 -24.08 -15.48 0.84
C GLN A 127 -23.19 -14.83 -0.23
N ILE A 128 -22.52 -15.64 -1.05
CA ILE A 128 -21.81 -15.15 -2.23
C ILE A 128 -22.78 -15.04 -3.41
N VAL A 129 -22.79 -13.89 -4.07
CA VAL A 129 -23.58 -13.61 -5.26
C VAL A 129 -22.63 -13.25 -6.39
N GLU A 130 -22.49 -14.14 -7.36
CA GLU A 130 -21.67 -13.88 -8.55
C GLU A 130 -22.40 -12.89 -9.47
N LEU A 131 -21.66 -11.94 -10.03
CA LEU A 131 -22.10 -11.02 -11.06
C LEU A 131 -21.41 -11.40 -12.37
N ASP A 132 -22.15 -11.46 -13.47
CA ASP A 132 -21.63 -12.00 -14.73
C ASP A 132 -21.16 -10.91 -15.71
N SER A 133 -21.44 -9.63 -15.43
CA SER A 133 -21.11 -8.53 -16.35
C SER A 133 -21.04 -7.16 -15.68
N LEU A 134 -20.35 -6.23 -16.35
CA LEU A 134 -20.34 -4.81 -15.98
C LEU A 134 -21.76 -4.21 -15.90
N ALA A 135 -22.67 -4.63 -16.78
CA ALA A 135 -24.06 -4.20 -16.75
C ALA A 135 -24.79 -4.65 -15.47
N GLU A 136 -24.52 -5.85 -14.96
CA GLU A 136 -25.08 -6.32 -13.69
C GLU A 136 -24.47 -5.60 -12.48
N VAL A 137 -23.16 -5.31 -12.53
CA VAL A 137 -22.50 -4.45 -11.52
C VAL A 137 -23.17 -3.07 -11.47
N LEU A 138 -23.37 -2.43 -12.63
CA LEU A 138 -24.05 -1.14 -12.73
C LEU A 138 -25.52 -1.20 -12.29
N ALA A 139 -26.23 -2.29 -12.60
CA ALA A 139 -27.61 -2.49 -12.16
C ALA A 139 -27.71 -2.69 -10.63
N THR A 140 -26.71 -3.34 -10.03
CA THR A 140 -26.66 -3.62 -8.59
C THR A 140 -26.27 -2.40 -7.77
N PHE A 141 -25.24 -1.67 -8.21
CA PHE A 141 -24.60 -0.63 -7.40
C PHE A 141 -24.74 0.80 -7.94
N GLY A 142 -25.31 0.98 -9.13
CA GLY A 142 -25.35 2.29 -9.78
C GLY A 142 -26.09 3.36 -8.97
N ASP A 143 -27.07 2.97 -8.14
CA ASP A 143 -27.82 3.91 -7.30
C ASP A 143 -27.11 4.24 -5.97
N ASP A 144 -26.01 3.55 -5.63
CA ASP A 144 -25.21 3.80 -4.43
C ASP A 144 -24.15 4.89 -4.63
N VAL A 145 -23.92 5.29 -5.89
CA VAL A 145 -22.92 6.32 -6.26
C VAL A 145 -23.61 7.57 -6.82
N ALA A 146 -22.98 8.74 -6.66
CA ALA A 146 -23.56 10.01 -7.12
C ALA A 146 -23.40 10.23 -8.64
N GLY A 147 -22.53 9.47 -9.29
CA GLY A 147 -22.25 9.56 -10.72
C GLY A 147 -20.79 9.24 -11.02
N VAL A 148 -20.25 9.87 -12.07
CA VAL A 148 -18.86 9.69 -12.48
C VAL A 148 -18.10 11.00 -12.59
N ILE A 149 -16.78 10.91 -12.44
CA ILE A 149 -15.81 11.94 -12.81
C ILE A 149 -15.00 11.49 -14.01
N LEU A 150 -14.87 12.37 -15.00
CA LEU A 150 -14.02 12.13 -16.17
C LEU A 150 -12.60 12.64 -15.94
N TRP A 151 -11.60 11.79 -16.19
CA TRP A 151 -10.18 12.19 -16.22
C TRP A 151 -9.65 12.28 -17.66
N ASP A 152 -8.55 13.02 -17.83
CA ASP A 152 -7.97 13.41 -19.11
C ASP A 152 -6.65 12.68 -19.38
N SER A 153 -6.61 11.79 -20.37
CA SER A 153 -5.38 11.10 -20.74
C SER A 153 -4.33 12.00 -21.39
N ALA A 154 -4.68 13.23 -21.81
CA ALA A 154 -3.69 14.21 -22.24
C ALA A 154 -2.84 14.76 -21.07
N VAL A 155 -3.33 14.64 -19.83
CA VAL A 155 -2.61 14.96 -18.60
C VAL A 155 -2.80 13.80 -17.60
N PRO A 156 -1.98 12.74 -17.68
CA PRO A 156 -2.12 11.49 -16.90
C PRO A 156 -2.35 11.68 -15.40
N ALA A 157 -1.74 12.71 -14.80
CA ALA A 157 -1.95 13.09 -13.39
C ALA A 157 -3.41 13.29 -12.99
N THR A 158 -4.28 13.62 -13.94
CA THR A 158 -5.72 13.80 -13.67
C THR A 158 -6.41 12.52 -13.23
N LEU A 159 -5.87 11.33 -13.50
CA LEU A 159 -6.40 10.08 -12.93
C LEU A 159 -6.30 10.05 -11.40
N ASN A 160 -5.16 10.45 -10.86
CA ASN A 160 -4.93 10.52 -9.40
C ASN A 160 -5.77 11.63 -8.77
N VAL A 161 -5.91 12.79 -9.43
CA VAL A 161 -6.85 13.83 -9.01
C VAL A 161 -8.29 13.31 -9.00
N ALA A 162 -8.72 12.60 -10.05
CA ALA A 162 -10.05 11.99 -10.12
C ALA A 162 -10.26 10.92 -9.05
N THR A 163 -9.24 10.15 -8.68
CA THR A 163 -9.29 9.17 -7.59
C THR A 163 -9.50 9.83 -6.23
N THR A 164 -8.84 10.97 -5.98
CA THR A 164 -9.08 11.78 -4.78
C THR A 164 -10.52 12.27 -4.74
N ILE A 165 -11.00 12.84 -5.85
CA ILE A 165 -12.37 13.36 -5.96
C ILE A 165 -13.39 12.25 -5.82
N ALA A 166 -13.14 11.08 -6.39
CA ALA A 166 -13.99 9.91 -6.28
C ALA A 166 -14.32 9.58 -4.82
N GLY A 167 -13.27 9.48 -3.99
CA GLY A 167 -13.41 9.25 -2.56
C GLY A 167 -14.20 10.35 -1.85
N VAL A 168 -13.94 11.62 -2.17
CA VAL A 168 -14.54 12.78 -1.50
C VAL A 168 -16.01 13.02 -1.92
N GLU A 169 -16.31 12.89 -3.20
CA GLU A 169 -17.57 13.31 -3.82
C GLU A 169 -18.49 12.15 -4.22
N ASN A 170 -18.10 10.92 -3.90
CA ASN A 170 -18.88 9.71 -4.19
C ASN A 170 -19.08 9.47 -5.70
N LEU A 171 -18.02 9.65 -6.48
CA LEU A 171 -18.01 9.53 -7.95
C LEU A 171 -17.11 8.37 -8.39
N ALA A 172 -17.55 7.49 -9.28
CA ALA A 172 -16.65 6.51 -9.89
C ALA A 172 -15.80 7.18 -11.00
N VAL A 173 -14.61 6.66 -11.27
CA VAL A 173 -13.66 7.27 -12.21
C VAL A 173 -13.80 6.64 -13.59
N VAL A 174 -13.86 7.48 -14.64
CA VAL A 174 -13.90 7.05 -16.05
C VAL A 174 -12.94 7.89 -16.88
N ARG A 175 -12.19 7.25 -17.78
CA ARG A 175 -11.35 7.98 -18.74
C ARG A 175 -12.22 8.57 -19.85
N ALA A 176 -12.08 9.86 -20.12
CA ALA A 176 -12.77 10.49 -21.23
C ALA A 176 -12.33 9.86 -22.58
N GLY A 177 -13.30 9.55 -23.44
CA GLY A 177 -13.11 8.87 -24.71
C GLY A 177 -12.79 7.37 -24.60
N SER A 178 -12.96 6.75 -23.43
CA SER A 178 -12.82 5.29 -23.30
C SER A 178 -13.99 4.54 -23.95
N GLU A 179 -13.75 3.28 -24.34
CA GLU A 179 -14.80 2.45 -24.95
C GLU A 179 -15.98 2.17 -24.01
N ILE A 180 -15.75 2.24 -22.69
CA ILE A 180 -16.74 1.98 -21.65
C ILE A 180 -17.52 3.24 -21.22
N GLU A 181 -17.08 4.44 -21.64
CA GLU A 181 -17.66 5.71 -21.19
C GLU A 181 -19.17 5.79 -21.49
N ALA A 182 -19.56 5.43 -22.71
CA ALA A 182 -20.97 5.53 -23.13
C ALA A 182 -21.88 4.56 -22.35
N GLU A 183 -21.41 3.33 -22.08
CA GLU A 183 -22.14 2.35 -21.28
C GLU A 183 -22.34 2.83 -19.84
N ILE A 184 -21.27 3.33 -19.22
CA ILE A 184 -21.32 3.82 -17.84
C ILE A 184 -22.19 5.08 -17.74
N THR A 185 -21.97 6.05 -18.63
CA THR A 185 -22.68 7.35 -18.58
C THR A 185 -24.15 7.28 -18.98
N ALA A 186 -24.57 6.19 -19.64
CA ALA A 186 -25.98 5.91 -19.84
C ALA A 186 -26.74 5.62 -18.53
N ARG A 187 -26.04 5.14 -17.48
CA ARG A 187 -26.62 4.85 -16.16
C ARG A 187 -26.23 5.84 -15.08
N LEU A 188 -25.01 6.38 -15.15
CA LEU A 188 -24.42 7.27 -14.16
C LEU A 188 -24.16 8.66 -14.75
N PRO A 189 -24.71 9.75 -14.19
CA PRO A 189 -24.45 11.09 -14.71
C PRO A 189 -22.98 11.49 -14.53
N VAL A 190 -22.43 12.20 -15.51
CA VAL A 190 -21.14 12.89 -15.35
C VAL A 190 -21.34 14.10 -14.44
N GLN A 191 -20.80 14.04 -13.23
CA GLN A 191 -20.90 15.11 -12.23
C GLN A 191 -19.75 16.11 -12.34
N GLN A 192 -18.58 15.65 -12.77
CA GLN A 192 -17.40 16.47 -12.96
C GLN A 192 -16.53 15.96 -14.11
N SER A 193 -15.77 16.86 -14.73
CA SER A 193 -14.79 16.52 -15.76
C SER A 193 -13.52 17.35 -15.57
N LEU A 194 -12.37 16.67 -15.62
CA LEU A 194 -11.04 17.29 -15.62
C LEU A 194 -10.49 17.51 -17.04
N VAL A 195 -11.28 17.14 -18.06
CA VAL A 195 -10.87 17.19 -19.48
C VAL A 195 -10.55 18.61 -19.90
N GLY A 196 -9.32 18.81 -20.36
CA GLY A 196 -8.81 20.11 -20.80
C GLY A 196 -8.73 21.15 -19.69
N LEU A 197 -8.74 20.75 -18.41
CA LEU A 197 -8.66 21.69 -17.29
C LEU A 197 -7.23 22.21 -17.09
N PHE A 198 -6.22 21.36 -17.28
CA PHE A 198 -4.80 21.68 -17.14
C PHE A 198 -4.12 21.71 -18.51
N LYS A 199 -3.40 22.78 -18.82
CA LYS A 199 -2.81 22.98 -20.16
C LYS A 199 -1.42 23.61 -20.07
N PRO A 200 -0.51 23.29 -21.01
CA PRO A 200 0.76 24.00 -21.13
C PRO A 200 0.55 25.50 -21.30
N GLY A 201 1.42 26.31 -20.69
CA GLY A 201 1.39 27.77 -20.80
C GLY A 201 0.33 28.47 -19.95
N ALA A 202 -0.33 27.77 -19.02
CA ALA A 202 -1.16 28.40 -18.00
C ALA A 202 -0.33 29.37 -17.12
N THR A 203 -0.94 30.45 -16.67
CA THR A 203 -0.30 31.42 -15.75
C THR A 203 -0.71 31.23 -14.30
N SER A 204 -1.85 30.58 -14.06
CA SER A 204 -2.40 30.27 -12.74
C SER A 204 -3.14 28.94 -12.78
N LEU A 205 -3.32 28.32 -11.61
CA LEU A 205 -4.17 27.15 -11.47
C LEU A 205 -5.63 27.49 -11.82
N PRO A 206 -6.42 26.52 -12.32
CA PRO A 206 -7.82 26.73 -12.68
C PRO A 206 -8.66 27.25 -11.49
N ASP A 207 -9.38 28.34 -11.71
CA ASP A 207 -10.21 29.01 -10.69
C ASP A 207 -9.47 29.25 -9.35
N SER A 208 -8.21 29.67 -9.43
CA SER A 208 -7.35 29.97 -8.28
C SER A 208 -6.42 31.16 -8.57
N ALA A 209 -5.98 31.84 -7.52
CA ALA A 209 -4.98 32.90 -7.59
C ALA A 209 -3.54 32.37 -7.58
N THR A 210 -3.36 31.07 -7.31
CA THR A 210 -2.05 30.44 -7.25
C THR A 210 -1.43 30.36 -8.64
N PRO A 211 -0.18 30.83 -8.82
CA PRO A 211 0.52 30.73 -10.09
C PRO A 211 0.68 29.28 -10.55
N SER A 212 0.68 29.08 -11.87
CA SER A 212 1.06 27.79 -12.45
C SER A 212 2.52 27.49 -12.11
N SER A 213 2.80 26.22 -11.85
CA SER A 213 4.13 25.65 -11.74
C SER A 213 4.89 25.61 -13.07
N GLY A 214 4.21 25.84 -14.20
CA GLY A 214 4.72 25.64 -15.55
C GLY A 214 4.56 24.21 -16.08
N SER A 215 4.02 23.28 -15.28
CA SER A 215 3.71 21.90 -15.67
C SER A 215 2.22 21.60 -15.46
N PRO A 216 1.49 21.10 -16.49
CA PRO A 216 0.11 20.64 -16.31
C PRO A 216 -0.03 19.50 -15.30
N LYS A 217 0.98 18.62 -15.21
CA LYS A 217 1.05 17.50 -14.27
C LYS A 217 1.09 18.03 -12.84
N THR A 218 2.08 18.87 -12.54
CA THR A 218 2.27 19.48 -11.22
C THR A 218 1.08 20.39 -10.85
N ASP A 219 0.55 21.15 -11.81
CA ASP A 219 -0.63 22.01 -11.61
C ASP A 219 -1.88 21.22 -11.22
N ALA A 220 -2.09 20.03 -11.79
CA ALA A 220 -3.22 19.17 -11.44
C ALA A 220 -3.20 18.79 -9.95
N TYR A 221 -2.02 18.42 -9.44
CA TYR A 221 -1.84 18.05 -8.04
C TYR A 221 -1.92 19.23 -7.09
N LEU A 222 -1.32 20.38 -7.43
CA LEU A 222 -1.43 21.59 -6.62
C LEU A 222 -2.87 22.11 -6.56
N TRP A 223 -3.61 22.02 -7.67
CA TRP A 223 -5.03 22.35 -7.69
C TRP A 223 -5.84 21.40 -6.81
N ALA A 224 -5.60 20.08 -6.89
CA ALA A 224 -6.27 19.12 -6.04
C ALA A 224 -5.97 19.35 -4.56
N LYS A 225 -4.70 19.64 -4.24
CA LYS A 225 -4.25 20.00 -2.89
C LYS A 225 -5.05 21.19 -2.37
N GLU A 226 -5.17 22.29 -3.13
CA GLU A 226 -5.93 23.48 -2.72
C GLU A 226 -7.41 23.19 -2.48
N LYS A 227 -8.04 22.43 -3.37
CA LYS A 227 -9.49 22.19 -3.32
C LYS A 227 -9.87 21.16 -2.26
N TYR A 228 -9.03 20.16 -2.00
CA TYR A 228 -9.41 18.98 -1.22
C TYR A 228 -8.54 18.74 0.01
N LEU A 229 -7.22 18.90 -0.08
CA LEU A 229 -6.33 18.63 1.06
C LEU A 229 -6.28 19.82 2.02
N ASP A 230 -6.02 21.03 1.51
CA ASP A 230 -5.96 22.26 2.30
C ASP A 230 -7.29 22.62 2.98
N THR A 231 -8.41 22.16 2.40
CA THR A 231 -9.76 22.35 2.95
C THR A 231 -10.19 21.24 3.92
N GLY A 232 -9.38 20.19 4.09
CA GLY A 232 -9.70 19.02 4.92
C GLY A 232 -10.81 18.13 4.37
N ARG A 233 -11.18 18.26 3.09
CA ARG A 233 -12.20 17.42 2.43
C ARG A 233 -11.67 16.02 2.11
N ALA A 234 -10.42 15.94 1.65
CA ALA A 234 -9.67 14.70 1.56
C ALA A 234 -9.08 14.36 2.94
N ASN A 235 -8.96 13.07 3.24
CA ASN A 235 -8.39 12.58 4.49
C ASN A 235 -6.88 12.88 4.53
N PRO A 236 -6.41 13.80 5.40
CA PRO A 236 -5.00 14.17 5.44
C PRO A 236 -4.11 13.09 6.05
N LEU A 237 -4.70 12.07 6.70
CA LEU A 237 -3.98 10.94 7.30
C LEU A 237 -3.75 9.80 6.31
N PHE A 238 -4.19 9.95 5.06
CA PHE A 238 -4.10 8.91 4.04
C PHE A 238 -3.68 9.50 2.69
N LEU A 239 -2.40 9.40 2.41
CA LEU A 239 -1.78 9.77 1.14
C LEU A 239 -1.60 8.54 0.26
N ALA A 240 -1.76 8.67 -1.05
CA ALA A 240 -1.58 7.58 -2.00
C ALA A 240 -0.55 7.95 -3.09
N TYR A 241 0.64 7.38 -3.02
CA TYR A 241 1.70 7.55 -4.03
C TYR A 241 1.56 6.47 -5.10
N PHE A 242 0.75 6.75 -6.11
CA PHE A 242 0.35 5.81 -7.16
C PHE A 242 0.86 6.29 -8.50
N GLU A 243 1.29 5.37 -9.37
CA GLU A 243 1.42 5.68 -10.78
C GLU A 243 0.08 6.25 -11.29
N ASP A 244 0.17 7.38 -12.00
CA ASP A 244 -1.00 8.05 -12.57
C ASP A 244 -1.50 7.35 -13.86
N GLY A 245 -2.20 8.07 -14.75
CA GLY A 245 -2.73 7.51 -16.00
C GLY A 245 -1.68 7.10 -17.05
N TRP A 246 -0.40 7.00 -16.67
CA TRP A 246 0.70 6.62 -17.56
C TRP A 246 0.53 5.27 -18.28
N PRO A 247 -0.04 4.22 -17.67
CA PRO A 247 -0.39 2.98 -18.37
C PRO A 247 -1.25 3.21 -19.60
N ALA A 248 -2.27 4.06 -19.49
CA ALA A 248 -3.14 4.38 -20.62
C ALA A 248 -2.38 5.08 -21.76
N THR A 249 -1.46 5.99 -21.41
CA THR A 249 -0.57 6.64 -22.38
C THR A 249 0.29 5.60 -23.10
N ARG A 250 0.91 4.67 -22.37
CA ARG A 250 1.77 3.61 -22.91
C ARG A 250 1.00 2.70 -23.87
N TYR A 251 -0.15 2.17 -23.45
CA TYR A 251 -0.96 1.31 -24.32
C TYR A 251 -1.43 2.05 -25.58
N SER A 252 -1.82 3.32 -25.48
CA SER A 252 -2.19 4.12 -26.66
C SER A 252 -1.06 4.31 -27.67
N GLN A 253 0.19 4.18 -27.22
CA GLN A 253 1.40 4.26 -28.02
C GLN A 253 1.90 2.88 -28.49
N ASN A 254 1.15 1.81 -28.21
CA ASN A 254 1.55 0.42 -28.43
C ASN A 254 2.84 0.04 -27.68
N ILE A 255 2.95 0.48 -26.41
CA ILE A 255 4.06 0.17 -25.52
C ILE A 255 3.49 -0.51 -24.27
N MET A 256 4.06 -1.65 -23.88
CA MET A 256 3.69 -2.33 -22.64
C MET A 256 4.09 -1.51 -21.42
N THR A 257 3.35 -1.64 -20.32
CA THR A 257 3.83 -1.24 -19.00
C THR A 257 4.79 -2.29 -18.45
N ARG A 258 5.60 -1.88 -17.47
CA ARG A 258 6.67 -2.65 -16.85
C ARG A 258 6.36 -2.68 -15.37
N GLY A 259 5.98 -3.83 -14.83
CA GLY A 259 5.52 -3.89 -13.45
C GLY A 259 4.19 -3.15 -13.29
N GLY A 260 4.11 -2.29 -12.27
CA GLY A 260 2.84 -2.01 -11.63
C GLY A 260 2.00 -0.82 -12.11
N VAL A 261 0.70 -1.03 -12.34
CA VAL A 261 -0.17 0.02 -12.91
C VAL A 261 -1.14 0.70 -11.93
N TYR A 262 -1.14 0.30 -10.65
CA TYR A 262 -1.97 0.87 -9.57
C TYR A 262 -3.47 1.01 -9.90
N ALA A 263 -4.08 -0.03 -10.48
CA ALA A 263 -5.49 -0.01 -10.83
C ALA A 263 -6.38 -0.41 -9.65
N LEU A 264 -6.16 -1.60 -9.10
CA LEU A 264 -7.04 -2.21 -8.09
C LEU A 264 -6.85 -1.65 -6.69
N GLU A 265 -5.66 -1.14 -6.38
CA GLU A 265 -5.29 -0.54 -5.10
C GLU A 265 -6.08 0.75 -4.79
N ARG A 266 -6.77 1.30 -5.81
CA ARG A 266 -7.59 2.51 -5.69
C ARG A 266 -8.85 2.28 -4.87
N ASP A 267 -9.30 1.03 -4.72
CA ASP A 267 -10.47 0.70 -3.91
C ASP A 267 -10.34 1.26 -2.48
N TYR A 268 -9.21 1.02 -1.82
CA TYR A 268 -8.99 1.43 -0.45
C TYR A 268 -8.75 2.93 -0.33
N VAL A 269 -8.03 3.53 -1.27
CA VAL A 269 -7.82 4.99 -1.30
C VAL A 269 -9.14 5.73 -1.41
N VAL A 270 -10.00 5.30 -2.35
CA VAL A 270 -11.34 5.87 -2.53
C VAL A 270 -12.16 5.67 -1.26
N GLN A 271 -12.16 4.46 -0.70
CA GLN A 271 -12.87 4.13 0.54
C GLN A 271 -12.41 4.97 1.74
N GLN A 272 -11.14 5.35 1.82
CA GLN A 272 -10.59 6.17 2.90
C GLN A 272 -10.64 7.68 2.62
N ARG A 273 -11.18 8.10 1.47
CA ARG A 273 -11.13 9.50 1.00
C ARG A 273 -9.70 10.04 0.91
N GLY A 274 -8.74 9.17 0.57
CA GLY A 274 -7.32 9.50 0.53
C GLY A 274 -6.97 10.48 -0.59
N PHE A 275 -5.79 11.07 -0.50
CA PHE A 275 -5.26 12.01 -1.48
C PHE A 275 -4.17 11.35 -2.34
N ALA A 276 -4.43 11.17 -3.64
CA ALA A 276 -3.55 10.46 -4.56
C ALA A 276 -2.66 11.41 -5.37
N PHE A 277 -1.40 11.03 -5.57
CA PHE A 277 -0.41 11.75 -6.36
C PHE A 277 0.65 10.84 -6.99
N ASP A 278 1.35 11.40 -7.99
CA ASP A 278 2.50 10.79 -8.68
C ASP A 278 3.51 11.89 -9.03
N LEU A 279 4.57 12.04 -8.24
CA LEU A 279 5.52 13.15 -8.38
C LEU A 279 6.94 12.68 -8.07
N SER A 280 7.87 12.99 -8.97
CA SER A 280 9.30 12.72 -8.76
C SER A 280 9.81 13.38 -7.47
N PRO A 281 10.56 12.67 -6.60
CA PRO A 281 11.20 13.30 -5.46
C PRO A 281 12.45 14.12 -5.86
N TRP A 282 12.91 14.03 -7.11
CA TRP A 282 14.17 14.60 -7.57
C TRP A 282 14.04 16.04 -8.05
N ALA A 283 14.94 16.91 -7.60
CA ALA A 283 15.00 18.31 -8.02
C ALA A 283 16.00 18.59 -9.16
N ASP A 284 16.86 17.61 -9.48
CA ASP A 284 17.99 17.74 -10.39
C ASP A 284 17.78 17.07 -11.76
N GLU A 285 16.65 16.39 -11.97
CA GLU A 285 16.22 15.89 -13.28
C GLU A 285 14.73 16.15 -13.53
N ALA A 286 14.37 16.27 -14.81
CA ALA A 286 12.98 16.26 -15.22
C ALA A 286 12.51 14.79 -15.30
N PRO A 287 11.28 14.47 -14.89
CA PRO A 287 10.76 13.12 -14.99
C PRO A 287 10.45 12.74 -16.44
N ASN A 288 10.38 11.44 -16.69
CA ASN A 288 10.15 10.88 -18.02
C ASN A 288 8.72 11.05 -18.53
N ASP A 289 7.76 11.27 -17.64
CA ASP A 289 6.34 11.45 -17.98
C ASP A 289 5.93 12.93 -18.17
N ASP A 290 6.79 13.87 -17.81
CA ASP A 290 6.70 15.29 -18.18
C ASP A 290 8.10 15.90 -18.35
N PRO A 291 8.81 15.56 -19.44
CA PRO A 291 10.22 15.92 -19.62
C PRO A 291 10.45 17.41 -19.93
N THR A 292 9.37 18.18 -20.13
CA THR A 292 9.44 19.61 -20.45
C THR A 292 9.14 20.50 -19.25
N GLN A 293 8.81 19.92 -18.09
CA GLN A 293 8.56 20.69 -16.87
C GLN A 293 9.82 21.47 -16.41
N PRO A 294 9.64 22.58 -15.67
CA PRO A 294 10.74 23.22 -14.96
C PRO A 294 11.40 22.24 -13.98
N LEU A 295 12.74 22.24 -13.91
CA LEU A 295 13.49 21.37 -13.00
C LEU A 295 13.03 21.55 -11.55
N GLY A 296 12.72 20.43 -10.90
CA GLY A 296 12.25 20.36 -9.52
C GLY A 296 10.80 20.79 -9.28
N ALA A 297 9.99 20.98 -10.33
CA ALA A 297 8.56 21.27 -10.14
C ALA A 297 7.82 20.13 -9.44
N ASP A 298 8.07 18.87 -9.84
CA ASP A 298 7.52 17.70 -9.17
C ASP A 298 7.93 17.62 -7.69
N ALA A 299 9.22 17.72 -7.39
CA ALA A 299 9.74 17.64 -6.03
C ALA A 299 9.17 18.76 -5.12
N ALA A 300 9.02 19.97 -5.66
CA ALA A 300 8.42 21.09 -4.95
C ALA A 300 6.93 20.83 -4.64
N ALA A 301 6.17 20.29 -5.58
CA ALA A 301 4.76 19.95 -5.35
C ALA A 301 4.58 18.76 -4.41
N LEU A 302 5.44 17.74 -4.50
CA LEU A 302 5.44 16.61 -3.59
C LEU A 302 5.62 17.08 -2.15
N LYS A 303 6.64 17.91 -1.92
CA LYS A 303 6.88 18.55 -0.63
C LYS A 303 5.68 19.38 -0.17
N ALA A 304 5.07 20.17 -1.05
CA ALA A 304 3.90 20.98 -0.70
C ALA A 304 2.67 20.14 -0.30
N ILE A 305 2.44 19.00 -0.95
CA ILE A 305 1.37 18.05 -0.59
C ILE A 305 1.62 17.45 0.80
N VAL A 306 2.83 16.94 1.04
CA VAL A 306 3.19 16.32 2.32
C VAL A 306 3.13 17.33 3.46
N GLU A 307 3.58 18.57 3.24
CA GLU A 307 3.46 19.66 4.21
C GLU A 307 2.00 20.04 4.51
N ALA A 308 1.13 20.06 3.50
CA ALA A 308 -0.29 20.30 3.73
C ALA A 308 -0.97 19.17 4.51
N ALA A 309 -0.61 17.92 4.20
CA ALA A 309 -1.07 16.76 4.96
C ALA A 309 -0.61 16.85 6.42
N GLU A 310 0.66 17.17 6.69
CA GLU A 310 1.21 17.36 8.04
C GLU A 310 0.43 18.43 8.82
N VAL A 311 0.19 19.59 8.21
CA VAL A 311 -0.57 20.68 8.84
C VAL A 311 -1.98 20.23 9.20
N GLN A 312 -2.67 19.55 8.28
CA GLN A 312 -4.05 19.08 8.50
C GLN A 312 -4.15 17.88 9.44
N ALA A 313 -3.11 17.03 9.49
CA ALA A 313 -3.04 15.88 10.38
C ALA A 313 -2.97 16.28 11.86
N GLY A 314 -2.48 17.48 12.16
CA GLY A 314 -2.49 18.05 13.51
C GLY A 314 -1.66 17.24 14.51
N GLY A 315 -0.55 16.64 14.07
CA GLY A 315 0.33 15.83 14.91
C GLY A 315 -0.03 14.33 14.96
N GLN A 316 -0.97 13.87 14.14
CA GLN A 316 -1.18 12.44 13.89
C GLN A 316 -0.24 11.96 12.79
N LEU A 317 0.11 10.67 12.83
CA LEU A 317 0.91 10.05 11.78
C LEU A 317 0.09 9.90 10.49
N ILE A 318 0.76 10.03 9.36
CA ILE A 318 0.16 9.98 8.03
C ILE A 318 0.53 8.66 7.36
N LYS A 319 -0.47 7.89 6.97
CA LYS A 319 -0.28 6.66 6.19
C LYS A 319 -0.03 7.04 4.74
N VAL A 320 1.03 6.49 4.15
CA VAL A 320 1.32 6.56 2.72
C VAL A 320 1.06 5.17 2.12
N TRP A 321 0.17 5.14 1.16
CA TRP A 321 -0.27 3.96 0.44
C TRP A 321 0.31 3.97 -0.97
N GLY A 322 0.80 2.86 -1.48
CA GLY A 322 1.60 2.87 -2.70
C GLY A 322 3.10 2.97 -2.43
N PHE A 323 3.86 3.23 -3.49
CA PHE A 323 5.31 3.26 -3.52
C PHE A 323 5.80 4.04 -4.74
N ILE A 324 7.04 4.55 -4.70
CA ILE A 324 7.64 5.17 -5.88
C ILE A 324 7.64 4.18 -7.06
N PRO A 325 7.10 4.55 -8.25
CA PRO A 325 7.00 3.63 -9.38
C PRO A 325 8.34 3.48 -10.14
N TRP A 326 9.41 3.13 -9.43
CA TRP A 326 10.79 3.08 -9.93
C TRP A 326 10.99 2.19 -11.18
N TYR A 327 10.07 1.26 -11.42
CA TYR A 327 10.04 0.36 -12.57
C TYR A 327 9.54 1.03 -13.86
N GLU A 328 8.88 2.19 -13.75
CA GLU A 328 8.31 2.97 -14.87
C GLU A 328 8.73 4.44 -14.87
N LYS A 329 9.00 5.03 -13.69
CA LYS A 329 9.30 6.45 -13.53
C LYS A 329 10.34 6.72 -12.44
N TYR A 330 11.02 7.85 -12.56
CA TYR A 330 11.89 8.48 -11.54
C TYR A 330 13.10 7.65 -11.04
N ALA A 331 13.47 6.59 -11.76
CA ALA A 331 14.69 5.85 -11.50
C ALA A 331 15.43 5.46 -12.79
N ALA A 332 16.75 5.31 -12.68
CA ALA A 332 17.68 4.91 -13.72
C ALA A 332 17.73 3.38 -13.88
N GLU A 333 16.55 2.77 -14.04
CA GLU A 333 16.38 1.36 -14.38
C GLU A 333 16.38 1.21 -15.92
N PRO A 334 16.93 0.12 -16.51
CA PRO A 334 17.01 -0.02 -17.97
C PRO A 334 15.67 0.15 -18.69
N GLY A 335 15.58 1.21 -19.50
CA GLY A 335 14.40 1.58 -20.29
C GLY A 335 13.31 2.34 -19.53
N VAL A 336 13.57 2.73 -18.28
CA VAL A 336 12.93 3.86 -17.63
C VAL A 336 13.62 5.16 -18.11
N GLY A 337 12.90 6.29 -18.07
CA GLY A 337 13.41 7.55 -18.64
C GLY A 337 14.21 8.46 -17.69
N SER A 338 14.37 8.12 -16.40
CA SER A 338 15.32 8.80 -15.50
C SER A 338 16.75 8.28 -15.77
N THR A 339 17.75 9.13 -15.54
CA THR A 339 19.15 8.78 -15.87
C THR A 339 20.13 8.95 -14.72
N LEU A 340 19.71 9.57 -13.61
CA LEU A 340 20.63 9.96 -12.53
C LEU A 340 20.58 9.05 -11.31
N HIS A 341 19.38 8.61 -10.91
CA HIS A 341 19.17 8.02 -9.59
C HIS A 341 18.68 6.59 -9.65
N THR A 342 19.29 5.67 -8.91
CA THR A 342 18.88 4.26 -8.92
C THR A 342 17.52 4.06 -8.22
N PRO A 343 16.81 2.94 -8.46
CA PRO A 343 15.57 2.62 -7.76
C PRO A 343 15.67 2.75 -6.23
N ILE A 344 16.73 2.20 -5.65
CA ILE A 344 17.02 2.27 -4.21
C ILE A 344 17.14 3.74 -3.76
N LYS A 345 17.85 4.59 -4.51
CA LYS A 345 17.95 6.01 -4.15
C LYS A 345 16.58 6.70 -4.17
N GLY A 346 15.72 6.37 -5.13
CA GLY A 346 14.38 6.96 -5.25
C GLY A 346 13.45 6.56 -4.10
N GLU A 347 13.50 5.28 -3.71
CA GLU A 347 12.84 4.79 -2.50
C GLU A 347 13.30 5.56 -1.26
N TRP A 348 14.62 5.69 -1.07
CA TRP A 348 15.18 6.37 0.09
C TRP A 348 14.81 7.85 0.12
N GLU A 349 14.91 8.57 -1.00
CA GLU A 349 14.61 10.00 -1.06
C GLU A 349 13.14 10.28 -0.74
N SER A 350 12.23 9.55 -1.37
CA SER A 350 10.78 9.69 -1.10
C SER A 350 10.41 9.31 0.34
N THR A 351 10.92 8.18 0.83
CA THR A 351 10.66 7.71 2.20
C THR A 351 11.26 8.66 3.24
N TRP A 352 12.43 9.23 2.98
CA TRP A 352 13.05 10.24 3.85
C TRP A 352 12.18 11.49 3.95
N LEU A 353 11.69 12.02 2.82
CA LEU A 353 10.74 13.13 2.82
C LEU A 353 9.49 12.81 3.63
N PHE A 354 8.84 11.67 3.39
CA PHE A 354 7.65 11.27 4.16
C PHE A 354 7.94 11.21 5.66
N SER A 355 9.07 10.61 6.04
CA SER A 355 9.47 10.46 7.44
C SER A 355 9.69 11.81 8.14
N GLN A 356 10.23 12.82 7.43
CA GLN A 356 10.43 14.16 7.99
C GLN A 356 9.12 14.84 8.44
N HIS A 357 7.99 14.41 7.87
CA HIS A 357 6.66 14.97 8.08
C HIS A 357 5.74 14.02 8.86
N GLY A 358 6.30 13.02 9.56
CA GLY A 358 5.52 12.07 10.36
C GLY A 358 4.69 11.10 9.52
N ALA A 359 5.07 10.90 8.25
CA ALA A 359 4.42 9.98 7.34
C ALA A 359 5.23 8.68 7.18
N TYR A 360 4.53 7.58 6.90
CA TYR A 360 5.11 6.25 6.80
C TYR A 360 4.42 5.42 5.72
N LEU A 361 5.17 4.57 5.03
CA LEU A 361 4.66 3.65 4.01
C LEU A 361 3.98 2.44 4.67
N GLN A 362 2.83 2.04 4.13
CA GLN A 362 2.10 0.85 4.60
C GLN A 362 1.46 0.03 3.48
N GLY A 363 1.15 0.62 2.32
CA GLY A 363 0.52 -0.10 1.21
C GLY A 363 1.51 -0.97 0.42
N GLY A 364 2.53 -0.33 -0.16
CA GLY A 364 3.42 -0.93 -1.16
C GLY A 364 2.90 -0.83 -2.58
N GLY A 365 3.71 -1.26 -3.55
CA GLY A 365 3.40 -1.21 -4.97
C GLY A 365 2.96 -2.58 -5.47
N GLY A 366 1.64 -2.79 -5.62
CA GLY A 366 1.09 -4.12 -5.85
C GLY A 366 1.68 -4.81 -7.07
N ASP A 367 1.74 -4.06 -8.14
CA ASP A 367 2.02 -4.67 -9.42
C ASP A 367 3.55 -4.67 -9.76
N VAL A 368 4.42 -4.39 -8.76
CA VAL A 368 5.89 -4.62 -8.80
C VAL A 368 6.23 -6.10 -8.92
N PHE A 369 5.46 -6.95 -8.24
CA PHE A 369 5.59 -8.41 -8.32
C PHE A 369 4.56 -9.01 -9.29
N GLY A 370 3.95 -8.17 -10.14
CA GLY A 370 2.91 -8.55 -11.09
C GLY A 370 1.71 -9.24 -10.44
N LEU A 371 1.19 -8.68 -9.36
CA LEU A 371 -0.13 -8.99 -8.80
C LEU A 371 -0.60 -7.79 -7.98
N ALA A 372 -1.70 -7.18 -8.39
CA ALA A 372 -2.23 -6.00 -7.71
C ALA A 372 -2.65 -6.29 -6.25
N MET A 373 -2.53 -5.27 -5.39
CA MET A 373 -3.03 -5.33 -4.02
C MET A 373 -4.54 -5.01 -4.01
N ALA A 374 -5.34 -5.97 -4.47
CA ALA A 374 -6.79 -5.83 -4.61
C ALA A 374 -7.54 -6.03 -3.28
N ASN A 375 -8.80 -5.60 -3.24
CA ASN A 375 -9.78 -5.94 -2.20
C ASN A 375 -9.45 -5.49 -0.77
N VAL A 376 -8.51 -4.56 -0.56
CA VAL A 376 -8.21 -4.05 0.79
C VAL A 376 -9.43 -3.32 1.38
N SER A 377 -10.28 -2.73 0.53
CA SER A 377 -11.58 -2.21 0.93
C SER A 377 -12.50 -3.26 1.56
N VAL A 378 -12.31 -4.55 1.27
CA VAL A 378 -12.99 -5.68 1.93
C VAL A 378 -12.16 -6.24 3.09
N HIS A 379 -10.86 -6.48 2.90
CA HIS A 379 -9.99 -7.12 3.87
C HIS A 379 -9.93 -6.40 5.23
N LYS A 380 -10.04 -5.07 5.24
CA LYS A 380 -10.07 -4.24 6.47
C LYS A 380 -11.19 -4.61 7.45
N PHE A 381 -12.27 -5.22 6.96
CA PHE A 381 -13.44 -5.56 7.77
C PHE A 381 -13.28 -6.90 8.48
N GLY A 382 -12.22 -7.65 8.19
CA GLY A 382 -11.91 -8.89 8.88
C GLY A 382 -11.79 -8.72 10.40
N PRO A 383 -12.04 -9.78 11.17
CA PRO A 383 -11.96 -9.74 12.61
C PRO A 383 -10.51 -9.49 13.04
N ARG A 384 -10.31 -8.58 13.99
CA ARG A 384 -8.99 -8.39 14.58
C ARG A 384 -8.61 -9.61 15.41
N PRO A 385 -7.39 -10.14 15.27
CA PRO A 385 -6.92 -11.21 16.13
C PRO A 385 -6.91 -10.76 17.60
N PRO A 386 -7.07 -11.70 18.55
CA PRO A 386 -6.94 -11.38 19.96
C PRO A 386 -5.53 -10.89 20.29
N LEU A 387 -5.43 -10.01 21.29
CA LEU A 387 -4.13 -9.56 21.79
C LEU A 387 -3.34 -10.78 22.30
N ARG A 388 -2.11 -10.92 21.83
CA ARG A 388 -1.20 -11.98 22.26
C ARG A 388 -0.33 -11.47 23.41
N THR A 389 -0.02 -12.38 24.33
CA THR A 389 1.02 -12.12 25.33
C THR A 389 2.37 -12.52 24.72
N PRO A 390 3.39 -11.66 24.75
CA PRO A 390 4.73 -12.03 24.30
C PRO A 390 5.23 -13.28 25.05
N PRO A 391 5.96 -14.22 24.39
CA PRO A 391 6.60 -15.31 25.09
C PRO A 391 7.62 -14.71 26.05
N ALA A 392 7.71 -15.31 27.23
CA ALA A 392 8.70 -14.92 28.19
C ALA A 392 10.10 -15.10 27.58
N SER A 393 10.96 -14.07 27.72
CA SER A 393 12.36 -14.23 27.34
C SER A 393 12.97 -15.40 28.12
N PRO A 394 13.78 -16.26 27.49
CA PRO A 394 14.42 -17.37 28.17
C PRO A 394 15.28 -16.85 29.33
N SER A 395 15.17 -17.49 30.48
CA SER A 395 16.01 -17.13 31.63
C SER A 395 17.45 -17.56 31.40
N ALA A 396 18.40 -16.98 32.14
CA ALA A 396 19.78 -17.45 32.12
C ALA A 396 19.89 -18.94 32.49
N GLU A 397 19.02 -19.43 33.38
CA GLU A 397 18.94 -20.86 33.74
C GLU A 397 18.49 -21.72 32.55
N ASP A 398 17.52 -21.26 31.75
CA ASP A 398 17.07 -21.96 30.54
C ASP A 398 18.20 -22.03 29.50
N LEU A 399 18.92 -20.94 29.31
CA LEU A 399 20.05 -20.88 28.38
C LEU A 399 21.23 -21.74 28.85
N LEU A 400 21.47 -21.81 30.17
CA LEU A 400 22.45 -22.74 30.77
C LEU A 400 22.04 -24.20 30.56
N LYS A 401 20.78 -24.56 30.81
CA LYS A 401 20.25 -25.92 30.60
C LYS A 401 20.35 -26.37 29.14
N LYS A 402 20.15 -25.44 28.19
CA LYS A 402 20.31 -25.68 26.76
C LYS A 402 21.78 -25.69 26.30
N GLY A 403 22.72 -25.35 27.20
CA GLY A 403 24.15 -25.26 26.89
C GLY A 403 24.49 -24.11 25.94
N TYR A 404 23.66 -23.06 25.90
CA TYR A 404 23.91 -21.84 25.15
C TYR A 404 24.75 -20.85 25.94
N LEU A 405 24.70 -20.93 27.28
CA LEU A 405 25.61 -20.24 28.18
C LEU A 405 26.53 -21.22 28.92
N THR A 406 27.74 -20.79 29.23
CA THR A 406 28.67 -21.44 30.16
C THR A 406 28.23 -21.18 31.60
N PRO A 407 28.68 -21.98 32.60
CA PRO A 407 28.38 -21.72 34.01
C PRO A 407 28.81 -20.34 34.52
N THR A 408 29.73 -19.67 33.82
CA THR A 408 30.18 -18.31 34.11
C THR A 408 29.31 -17.22 33.45
N GLY A 409 28.24 -17.61 32.75
CA GLY A 409 27.30 -16.72 32.08
C GLY A 409 27.77 -16.21 30.71
N GLN A 410 28.83 -16.78 30.14
CA GLN A 410 29.32 -16.42 28.81
C GLN A 410 28.61 -17.25 27.73
N VAL A 411 28.54 -16.75 26.50
CA VAL A 411 28.03 -17.55 25.36
C VAL A 411 28.92 -18.77 25.16
N ALA A 412 28.32 -19.93 24.94
CA ALA A 412 29.04 -21.19 24.72
C ALA A 412 30.01 -21.06 23.52
N PRO A 413 31.32 -21.25 23.72
CA PRO A 413 32.34 -20.93 22.71
C PRO A 413 32.43 -21.95 21.56
N ASP A 414 31.80 -23.12 21.71
CA ASP A 414 31.80 -24.24 20.76
C ASP A 414 30.52 -24.29 19.90
N ARG A 415 29.75 -23.20 19.87
CA ARG A 415 28.49 -23.11 19.13
C ARG A 415 28.47 -21.93 18.16
N THR A 416 27.77 -22.13 17.05
CA THR A 416 27.37 -21.06 16.13
C THR A 416 25.85 -20.90 16.21
N PHE A 417 25.38 -19.68 16.39
CA PHE A 417 23.96 -19.34 16.42
C PHE A 417 23.57 -18.71 15.09
N VAL A 418 22.47 -19.18 14.51
CA VAL A 418 21.92 -18.70 13.24
C VAL A 418 20.48 -18.28 13.47
N LEU A 419 20.08 -17.15 12.90
CA LEU A 419 18.70 -16.67 12.86
C LEU A 419 18.29 -16.52 11.40
N PHE A 420 17.16 -17.12 11.03
CA PHE A 420 16.52 -16.88 9.74
C PHE A 420 15.48 -15.77 9.93
N TYR A 421 15.77 -14.59 9.41
CA TYR A 421 14.84 -13.47 9.34
C TYR A 421 14.13 -13.50 7.99
N MET A 422 12.80 -13.59 8.01
CA MET A 422 11.94 -13.57 6.83
C MET A 422 11.42 -12.14 6.67
N GLY A 423 12.03 -11.37 5.76
CA GLY A 423 11.79 -9.94 5.57
C GLY A 423 10.77 -9.59 4.49
N ASP A 424 10.69 -8.28 4.19
CA ASP A 424 9.84 -7.65 3.17
C ASP A 424 8.33 -7.63 3.46
N TYR A 425 7.89 -7.97 4.67
CA TYR A 425 6.46 -7.91 5.07
C TYR A 425 6.12 -6.66 5.90
N ASP A 426 6.79 -5.54 5.64
CA ASP A 426 6.50 -4.22 6.22
C ASP A 426 5.30 -3.51 5.59
N LEU A 427 4.89 -3.96 4.40
CA LEU A 427 3.79 -3.40 3.61
C LEU A 427 2.66 -4.41 3.43
N VAL A 428 1.43 -3.92 3.22
CA VAL A 428 0.24 -4.78 3.01
C VAL A 428 0.42 -5.67 1.80
N HIS A 429 0.93 -5.14 0.69
CA HIS A 429 1.07 -5.88 -0.55
C HIS A 429 1.86 -7.20 -0.40
N PRO A 430 3.13 -7.21 0.05
CA PRO A 430 3.87 -8.45 0.21
C PRO A 430 3.26 -9.40 1.25
N ALA A 431 2.67 -8.87 2.32
CA ALA A 431 1.99 -9.70 3.32
C ALA A 431 0.71 -10.36 2.78
N GLN A 432 -0.04 -9.66 1.93
CA GLN A 432 -1.27 -10.17 1.30
C GLN A 432 -0.94 -11.13 0.16
N ILE A 433 0.05 -10.82 -0.67
CA ILE A 433 0.31 -11.56 -1.90
C ILE A 433 1.29 -12.72 -1.68
N LEU A 434 2.48 -12.45 -1.12
CA LEU A 434 3.57 -13.43 -1.04
C LEU A 434 3.26 -14.55 -0.02
N LEU A 435 2.58 -14.22 1.08
CA LEU A 435 2.24 -15.20 2.13
C LEU A 435 1.00 -16.04 1.80
N ALA A 436 0.13 -15.59 0.89
CA ALA A 436 -1.08 -16.31 0.51
C ALA A 436 -0.75 -17.53 -0.34
N ASN A 437 -0.23 -17.27 -1.54
CA ASN A 437 -0.02 -18.28 -2.57
C ASN A 437 0.80 -17.75 -3.77
N TYR A 438 1.92 -17.06 -3.52
CA TYR A 438 2.76 -16.49 -4.58
C TYR A 438 4.24 -16.85 -4.38
N ALA A 439 4.99 -17.04 -5.49
CA ALA A 439 6.43 -17.33 -5.60
C ALA A 439 7.07 -18.02 -4.37
N SER A 440 7.23 -19.34 -4.45
CA SER A 440 7.62 -20.26 -3.35
C SER A 440 6.61 -20.39 -2.19
N SER A 441 5.59 -19.53 -2.13
CA SER A 441 4.53 -19.54 -1.11
C SER A 441 5.10 -19.85 0.29
N PRO A 442 6.04 -19.03 0.79
CA PRO A 442 6.89 -19.41 1.92
C PRO A 442 6.09 -19.70 3.21
N TRP A 443 4.89 -19.13 3.33
CA TRP A 443 3.98 -19.46 4.43
C TRP A 443 3.22 -20.79 4.23
N GLN A 444 3.01 -21.24 2.99
CA GLN A 444 2.37 -22.52 2.67
C GLN A 444 3.37 -23.66 2.45
N ASP A 445 4.68 -23.41 2.51
CA ASP A 445 5.71 -24.43 2.32
C ASP A 445 5.50 -25.59 3.31
N GLU A 446 5.48 -26.82 2.80
CA GLU A 446 5.25 -28.03 3.60
C GLU A 446 6.34 -28.31 4.63
N HIS A 447 7.56 -27.77 4.42
CA HIS A 447 8.69 -27.87 5.32
C HIS A 447 8.71 -26.73 6.35
N ARG A 448 7.79 -25.76 6.26
CA ARG A 448 7.65 -24.74 7.30
C ARG A 448 7.26 -25.41 8.61
N GLY A 449 8.01 -25.10 9.66
CA GLY A 449 7.90 -25.78 10.95
C GLY A 449 9.01 -26.79 11.20
N GLU A 450 9.87 -27.10 10.22
CA GLU A 450 11.07 -27.92 10.42
C GLU A 450 12.24 -27.15 11.05
N ILE A 451 12.32 -25.84 10.79
CA ILE A 451 13.34 -24.94 11.33
C ILE A 451 12.74 -23.66 11.90
N PRO A 452 13.41 -22.99 12.87
CA PRO A 452 12.96 -21.70 13.41
C PRO A 452 13.01 -20.59 12.35
N LEU A 453 11.88 -19.91 12.16
CA LEU A 453 11.74 -18.77 11.24
C LEU A 453 11.20 -17.54 11.98
N ALA A 454 11.90 -16.42 11.86
CA ALA A 454 11.46 -15.13 12.41
C ALA A 454 10.86 -14.26 11.31
N TRP A 455 9.53 -14.14 11.30
CA TRP A 455 8.74 -13.39 10.33
C TRP A 455 8.69 -11.91 10.69
N GLY A 456 9.36 -11.09 9.88
CA GLY A 456 9.39 -9.63 9.93
C GLY A 456 8.10 -9.01 9.42
N LEU A 457 7.04 -8.99 10.23
CA LEU A 457 5.74 -8.41 9.89
C LEU A 457 5.58 -7.00 10.46
N ASN A 458 4.96 -6.09 9.72
CA ASN A 458 4.53 -4.82 10.30
C ASN A 458 3.28 -5.06 11.19
N PRO A 459 3.34 -4.79 12.51
CA PRO A 459 2.19 -4.99 13.39
C PRO A 459 0.99 -4.09 13.06
N ALA A 460 1.20 -2.94 12.40
CA ALA A 460 0.13 -2.04 12.00
C ALA A 460 -0.74 -2.58 10.86
N LEU A 461 -0.28 -3.63 10.14
CA LEU A 461 -1.08 -4.28 9.08
C LEU A 461 -2.41 -4.84 9.61
N VAL A 462 -2.54 -5.06 10.92
CA VAL A 462 -3.81 -5.41 11.58
C VAL A 462 -4.91 -4.35 11.39
N GLU A 463 -4.57 -3.12 11.00
CA GLU A 463 -5.55 -2.09 10.68
C GLU A 463 -6.16 -2.23 9.29
N ASP A 464 -5.41 -2.77 8.33
CA ASP A 464 -5.78 -2.81 6.91
C ASP A 464 -6.18 -4.22 6.45
N ILE A 465 -5.54 -5.24 7.01
CA ILE A 465 -5.76 -6.65 6.66
C ILE A 465 -5.90 -7.55 7.93
N PRO A 466 -6.76 -7.19 8.90
CA PRO A 466 -6.90 -7.92 10.17
C PRO A 466 -7.19 -9.41 10.01
N GLY A 467 -8.02 -9.80 9.02
CA GLY A 467 -8.34 -11.19 8.75
C GLY A 467 -7.12 -12.00 8.30
N ILE A 468 -6.24 -11.43 7.46
CA ILE A 468 -4.99 -12.04 7.02
C ILE A 468 -4.05 -12.22 8.21
N ILE A 469 -3.87 -11.19 9.04
CA ILE A 469 -3.05 -11.32 10.26
C ILE A 469 -3.62 -12.39 11.21
N GLY A 470 -4.95 -12.47 11.33
CA GLY A 470 -5.64 -13.53 12.08
C GLY A 470 -5.36 -14.92 11.53
N TYR A 471 -5.31 -15.09 10.22
CA TYR A 471 -4.90 -16.33 9.56
C TYR A 471 -3.45 -16.70 9.91
N LEU A 472 -2.50 -15.78 9.73
CA LEU A 472 -1.08 -16.02 10.06
C LEU A 472 -0.91 -16.44 11.52
N TYR A 473 -1.64 -15.82 12.45
CA TYR A 473 -1.57 -16.20 13.86
C TYR A 473 -2.19 -17.57 14.15
N ALA A 474 -3.32 -17.88 13.51
CA ALA A 474 -4.01 -19.15 13.72
C ALA A 474 -3.26 -20.33 13.10
N SER A 475 -2.53 -20.11 12.00
CA SER A 475 -1.76 -21.14 11.30
C SER A 475 -0.27 -21.17 11.67
N GLN A 476 0.15 -20.43 12.70
CA GLN A 476 1.54 -20.37 13.14
C GLN A 476 2.00 -21.74 13.67
N SER A 477 3.17 -22.22 13.24
CA SER A 477 3.82 -23.40 13.81
C SER A 477 4.59 -23.07 15.10
N GLU A 478 5.03 -24.08 15.85
CA GLU A 478 5.89 -23.87 17.03
C GLU A 478 7.27 -23.28 16.69
N GLN A 479 7.70 -23.35 15.42
CA GLN A 479 8.99 -22.81 14.97
C GLN A 479 8.88 -21.40 14.37
N ASP A 480 7.66 -20.91 14.15
CA ASP A 480 7.48 -19.55 13.67
C ASP A 480 7.54 -18.57 14.84
N SER A 481 8.16 -17.42 14.63
CA SER A 481 8.14 -16.29 15.54
C SER A 481 7.84 -15.01 14.77
N PHE A 482 7.16 -14.07 15.40
CA PHE A 482 6.80 -12.80 14.79
C PHE A 482 7.67 -11.68 15.37
N VAL A 483 8.47 -11.05 14.50
CA VAL A 483 9.32 -9.90 14.82
C VAL A 483 8.88 -8.71 13.98
N ALA A 484 9.01 -7.50 14.50
CA ALA A 484 8.51 -6.35 13.76
C ALA A 484 9.41 -6.05 12.55
N ALA A 485 8.78 -5.74 11.42
CA ALA A 485 9.46 -5.36 10.19
C ALA A 485 10.07 -3.94 10.26
N ASN A 486 10.76 -3.53 9.20
CA ASN A 486 11.28 -2.18 9.05
C ASN A 486 10.11 -1.19 8.86
N SER A 487 9.92 -0.15 9.66
CA SER A 487 10.63 0.29 10.86
C SER A 487 9.66 0.33 12.05
N GLY A 488 8.99 -0.78 12.33
CA GLY A 488 7.93 -0.90 13.34
C GLY A 488 6.54 -0.81 12.75
N ALA A 489 5.73 0.15 13.19
CA ALA A 489 4.31 0.30 12.79
C ALA A 489 4.12 0.90 11.38
N GLY A 490 5.10 0.75 10.49
CA GLY A 490 5.18 1.39 9.18
C GLY A 490 6.61 1.47 8.65
N TYR A 491 6.79 1.49 7.34
CA TYR A 491 8.10 1.71 6.73
C TYR A 491 8.41 3.20 6.66
N LEU A 492 9.41 3.62 7.44
CA LEU A 492 9.91 4.98 7.52
C LEU A 492 11.38 4.99 7.95
N ASN A 493 12.04 6.15 7.86
CA ASN A 493 13.40 6.39 8.31
C ASN A 493 13.42 7.05 9.70
N PRO A 494 13.78 6.33 10.79
CA PRO A 494 13.70 6.88 12.14
C PRO A 494 14.58 8.13 12.36
N ASP A 495 15.72 8.20 11.68
CA ASP A 495 16.64 9.34 11.76
C ASP A 495 16.03 10.64 11.20
N ALA A 496 15.04 10.54 10.32
CA ALA A 496 14.32 11.69 9.76
C ALA A 496 13.26 12.26 10.73
N LEU A 497 12.88 11.53 11.80
CA LEU A 497 11.84 11.93 12.77
C LEU A 497 12.30 12.97 13.80
N SER A 498 13.40 13.68 13.59
CA SER A 498 13.99 14.63 14.57
C SER A 498 13.03 15.68 15.13
N LYS A 499 11.95 16.04 14.42
CA LYS A 499 10.88 16.97 14.86
C LYS A 499 9.80 16.32 15.75
N TRP A 500 9.73 14.99 15.77
CA TRP A 500 8.63 14.19 16.33
C TRP A 500 9.02 13.44 17.62
N GLY A 501 9.81 14.08 18.51
CA GLY A 501 10.58 13.44 19.59
C GLY A 501 9.88 12.41 20.50
N CYS A 502 8.54 12.40 20.63
CA CYS A 502 7.79 11.33 21.33
C CYS A 502 7.32 10.19 20.40
N CYS A 503 7.03 10.45 19.12
CA CYS A 503 6.69 9.43 18.12
C CYS A 503 7.91 8.61 17.70
N ALA A 504 9.13 9.14 17.87
CA ALA A 504 10.36 8.37 17.68
C ALA A 504 10.41 7.10 18.57
N GLY A 505 9.82 7.14 19.77
CA GLY A 505 9.69 5.96 20.64
C GLY A 505 8.60 4.96 20.22
N TRP A 506 7.63 5.40 19.41
CA TRP A 506 6.56 4.58 18.82
C TRP A 506 7.06 3.71 17.66
N VAL A 507 8.04 4.25 16.94
CA VAL A 507 8.66 3.64 15.75
C VAL A 507 9.89 2.83 16.13
N ALA A 508 10.69 3.31 17.09
CA ALA A 508 11.96 2.68 17.48
C ALA A 508 11.83 1.57 18.55
N ALA A 509 10.65 1.34 19.13
CA ALA A 509 10.46 0.30 20.15
C ALA A 509 10.00 -1.03 19.52
N THR A 510 10.93 -1.79 18.97
CA THR A 510 10.61 -3.09 18.35
C THR A 510 11.63 -4.16 18.68
N ILE A 511 11.29 -5.00 19.66
CA ILE A 511 11.92 -6.31 19.89
C ILE A 511 10.86 -7.45 19.84
N SER A 512 9.55 -7.18 19.81
CA SER A 512 8.52 -8.20 19.56
C SER A 512 7.20 -7.56 19.10
N ILE A 513 6.57 -8.17 18.09
CA ILE A 513 5.22 -7.81 17.58
C ILE A 513 4.14 -7.90 18.69
N GLU A 514 4.40 -8.67 19.74
CA GLU A 514 3.41 -8.92 20.79
C GLU A 514 3.35 -7.78 21.83
N HIS A 515 4.27 -6.80 21.77
CA HIS A 515 4.19 -5.57 22.58
C HIS A 515 3.27 -4.50 21.96
N THR A 516 2.99 -4.56 20.66
CA THR A 516 2.35 -3.47 19.91
C THR A 516 0.84 -3.57 19.83
N ALA A 517 0.22 -4.49 20.57
CA ALA A 517 -1.22 -4.71 20.55
C ALA A 517 -2.06 -3.55 21.14
N MET A 518 -1.41 -2.51 21.67
CA MET A 518 -2.04 -1.22 21.97
C MET A 518 -1.38 -0.11 21.13
N ILE A 519 -2.04 0.24 20.03
CA ILE A 519 -1.71 1.37 19.13
C ILE A 519 -2.67 2.53 19.48
N PRO A 520 -2.44 3.33 20.54
CA PRO A 520 -3.31 4.47 20.84
C PRO A 520 -3.09 5.60 19.83
N ARG A 521 -4.12 5.91 19.02
CA ARG A 521 -4.16 7.01 18.02
C ARG A 521 -3.90 8.44 18.54
N ALA A 522 -3.53 8.64 19.80
CA ALA A 522 -3.40 9.97 20.38
C ALA A 522 -2.31 10.02 21.45
N PHE A 523 -1.10 10.45 21.08
CA PHE A 523 -0.14 10.98 22.05
C PHE A 523 0.70 12.09 21.41
N CYS A 524 0.12 13.29 21.32
CA CYS A 524 0.89 14.52 21.19
C CYS A 524 0.17 15.66 21.94
N SER A 525 0.23 15.61 23.27
CA SER A 525 0.01 16.81 24.08
C SER A 525 0.87 16.78 25.32
N THR A 526 2.06 17.38 25.23
CA THR A 526 2.51 18.49 26.10
C THR A 526 4.01 18.73 25.92
N ALA A 527 4.36 20.01 25.82
CA ALA A 527 5.71 20.51 25.65
C ALA A 527 6.54 20.31 26.92
N THR A 528 7.49 19.36 26.89
CA THR A 528 8.80 19.50 27.56
C THR A 528 9.77 18.53 26.92
N ALA A 529 10.61 19.05 26.02
CA ALA A 529 11.72 18.31 25.43
C ALA A 529 12.79 18.02 26.50
N ARG A 530 13.17 16.75 26.66
CA ARG A 530 14.50 16.36 27.12
C ARG A 530 15.02 15.26 26.19
N PRO A 531 16.32 15.27 25.85
CA PRO A 531 16.89 14.30 24.92
C PRO A 531 16.88 12.91 25.53
N CYS A 532 16.24 11.94 24.85
CA CYS A 532 16.40 10.53 25.15
C CYS A 532 17.76 10.06 24.62
N HIS A 533 18.60 9.53 25.52
CA HIS A 533 19.83 8.84 25.13
C HIS A 533 19.49 7.54 24.40
N SER A 534 20.20 7.29 23.31
CA SER A 534 20.14 6.11 22.44
C SER A 534 20.15 4.79 23.23
N PHE A 535 19.14 3.95 23.02
CA PHE A 535 19.24 2.52 23.28
C PHE A 535 19.83 1.85 22.03
N GLY A 536 20.78 0.94 22.24
CA GLY A 536 21.57 0.31 21.18
C GLY A 536 20.69 -0.43 20.18
N SER A 537 20.57 0.15 18.99
CA SER A 537 20.39 -0.61 17.75
C SER A 537 21.60 -1.51 17.53
N MET A 538 21.42 -2.61 16.79
CA MET A 538 22.58 -3.31 16.24
C MET A 538 23.46 -2.30 15.50
N PRO A 539 24.79 -2.34 15.65
CA PRO A 539 25.68 -1.40 14.97
C PRO A 539 25.48 -1.48 13.46
N SER A 540 25.33 -0.33 12.81
CA SER A 540 25.26 -0.13 11.37
C SER A 540 26.58 -0.45 10.62
N HIS A 541 27.40 -1.37 11.14
CA HIS A 541 28.72 -1.69 10.58
C HIS A 541 28.70 -2.59 9.33
N PHE A 542 27.54 -2.74 8.68
CA PHE A 542 27.41 -3.46 7.42
C PHE A 542 27.01 -2.57 6.23
N TRP A 543 27.19 -1.25 6.27
CA TRP A 543 26.83 -0.41 5.12
C TRP A 543 27.88 0.68 4.89
N PRO A 544 28.44 0.81 3.67
CA PRO A 544 29.41 1.86 3.39
C PRO A 544 28.71 3.22 3.50
N PRO A 545 29.37 4.23 4.09
CA PRO A 545 28.79 5.56 4.21
C PRO A 545 28.52 6.17 2.82
N PRO A 546 27.53 7.06 2.69
CA PRO A 546 27.33 7.83 1.47
C PRO A 546 28.62 8.59 1.15
N ALA A 547 29.13 8.41 -0.07
CA ALA A 547 30.22 9.22 -0.56
C ALA A 547 29.72 10.66 -0.71
N SER A 548 30.47 11.58 -0.10
CA SER A 548 30.30 13.03 -0.08
C SER A 548 30.10 13.67 -1.45
#